data_AF-A0A2P4QQI8-F1
#
_entry.id   AF-A0A2P4QQI8-F1
#
_cell.length_a   1.000
_cell.length_b   1.000
_cell.length_c   1.000
_cell.angle_alpha   90.00
_cell.angle_beta   90.00
_cell.angle_gamma   90.00
#
_symmetry.space_group_name_H-M   'P 1'
#
loop_
_entity.id
_entity.type
_entity.pdbx_description
1 polymer ?
#
loop_
_entity_poly.entity_id
_entity_poly.type
_entity_poly.pdbx_seq_one_letter_code
_entity_poly.pdbx_strand_id
1 'polypeptide(L)'
;MVVEVQVMMKELVHFFGDSVLKTVIQSCIDKVRPVRFGEHLNLYELEVTAYSSGYCLGSANWMIDCGGEKISIVSSSSTVQNIHPLPFDETVLINADVIILSDLRDKDGARFETILIEIGNCVANTLKNKGNVLFPCTMNGIIFDIIGFLSQHLRAVGLRGIPFYAVSPIAEESLKYSNICGELMCTERQQKMYLPDNPMHHQDMIEQSLLYYASRADSSLREKYQEPCVVFAGHPSLRSGATINFIRK
;
A
#
# COMPACT_ATOMS: atom_id res chain seq x y z
N MET A 1 5.81 -11.03 -1.55
CA MET A 1 7.10 -10.93 -0.82
C MET A 1 8.24 -10.27 -1.60
N VAL A 2 8.73 -10.79 -2.74
CA VAL A 2 9.90 -10.19 -3.45
C VAL A 2 9.68 -8.73 -3.83
N VAL A 3 8.44 -8.37 -4.18
CA VAL A 3 8.19 -7.04 -4.74
C VAL A 3 7.90 -5.97 -3.69
N GLU A 4 7.30 -6.32 -2.54
CA GLU A 4 7.25 -5.42 -1.38
C GLU A 4 8.67 -5.06 -0.91
N VAL A 5 9.58 -6.03 -0.93
CA VAL A 5 11.01 -5.81 -0.69
C VAL A 5 11.61 -4.90 -1.76
N GLN A 6 11.31 -5.08 -3.04
CA GLN A 6 11.81 -4.19 -4.10
C GLN A 6 11.28 -2.75 -3.99
N VAL A 7 10.01 -2.55 -3.63
CA VAL A 7 9.39 -1.22 -3.44
C VAL A 7 9.97 -0.52 -2.20
N MET A 8 10.04 -1.22 -1.07
CA MET A 8 10.63 -0.70 0.17
C MET A 8 12.12 -0.38 0.00
N MET A 9 12.88 -1.21 -0.71
CA MET A 9 14.30 -0.99 -0.94
C MET A 9 14.56 0.17 -1.91
N LYS A 10 13.69 0.42 -2.89
CA LYS A 10 13.80 1.64 -3.73
C LYS A 10 13.56 2.92 -2.94
N GLU A 11 12.64 2.92 -1.97
CA GLU A 11 12.49 4.04 -1.04
C GLU A 11 13.79 4.26 -0.23
N LEU A 12 14.37 3.20 0.31
CA LEU A 12 15.64 3.26 1.06
C LEU A 12 16.81 3.75 0.16
N VAL A 13 16.93 3.22 -1.05
CA VAL A 13 17.92 3.64 -2.05
C VAL A 13 17.80 5.13 -2.39
N HIS A 14 16.58 5.64 -2.53
CA HIS A 14 16.36 7.06 -2.76
C HIS A 14 16.71 7.90 -1.52
N PHE A 15 16.52 7.37 -0.32
CA PHE A 15 16.80 8.08 0.93
C PHE A 15 18.31 8.25 1.20
N PHE A 16 19.10 7.22 0.93
CA PHE A 16 20.51 7.18 1.33
C PHE A 16 21.47 7.68 0.23
N GLY A 17 21.05 7.78 -1.03
CA GLY A 17 21.79 8.49 -2.10
C GLY A 17 23.16 7.92 -2.52
N ASP A 18 23.71 6.94 -1.79
CA ASP A 18 25.04 6.38 -1.99
C ASP A 18 25.03 5.25 -3.03
N SER A 19 25.82 5.38 -4.11
CA SER A 19 25.93 4.40 -5.19
C SER A 19 26.43 3.04 -4.72
N VAL A 20 27.32 3.00 -3.71
CA VAL A 20 27.83 1.76 -3.12
C VAL A 20 26.70 1.03 -2.40
N LEU A 21 25.89 1.76 -1.65
CA LEU A 21 24.73 1.18 -0.95
C LEU A 21 23.70 0.61 -1.94
N LYS A 22 23.48 1.25 -3.09
CA LYS A 22 22.59 0.72 -4.14
C LYS A 22 23.04 -0.64 -4.64
N THR A 23 24.34 -0.80 -4.91
CA THR A 23 24.90 -2.07 -5.39
C THR A 23 24.77 -3.18 -4.33
N VAL A 24 25.04 -2.85 -3.06
CA VAL A 24 24.90 -3.80 -1.96
C VAL A 24 23.44 -4.25 -1.80
N ILE A 25 22.49 -3.30 -1.82
CA ILE A 25 21.06 -3.60 -1.75
C ILE A 25 20.64 -4.51 -2.91
N GLN A 26 21.04 -4.20 -4.14
CA GLN A 26 20.71 -5.03 -5.30
C GLN A 26 21.27 -6.45 -5.15
N SER A 27 22.53 -6.60 -4.75
CA SER A 27 23.14 -7.92 -4.52
C SER A 27 22.44 -8.74 -3.44
N CYS A 28 21.85 -8.10 -2.42
CA CYS A 28 21.02 -8.76 -1.43
C CYS A 28 19.68 -9.21 -2.03
N ILE A 29 19.03 -8.37 -2.84
CA ILE A 29 17.74 -8.69 -3.49
C ILE A 29 17.88 -9.88 -4.43
N ASP A 30 18.98 -9.95 -5.19
CA ASP A 30 19.21 -11.04 -6.16
C ASP A 30 19.32 -12.42 -5.49
N LYS A 31 19.53 -12.47 -4.16
CA LYS A 31 19.56 -13.70 -3.36
C LYS A 31 18.19 -14.11 -2.79
N VAL A 32 17.18 -13.24 -2.90
CA VAL A 32 15.85 -13.50 -2.35
C VAL A 32 15.08 -14.45 -3.27
N ARG A 33 14.63 -15.58 -2.70
CA ARG A 33 13.72 -16.50 -3.40
C ARG A 33 12.27 -16.09 -3.14
N PRO A 34 11.42 -15.95 -4.18
CA PRO A 34 9.99 -15.78 -4.00
C PRO A 34 9.35 -17.04 -3.41
N VAL A 35 8.41 -16.83 -2.49
CA VAL A 35 7.61 -17.87 -1.83
C VAL A 35 6.14 -17.55 -2.03
N ARG A 36 5.34 -18.54 -2.44
CA ARG A 36 3.90 -18.38 -2.60
C ARG A 36 3.19 -18.63 -1.27
N PHE A 37 2.00 -18.04 -1.11
CA PHE A 37 1.16 -18.38 0.03
C PHE A 37 0.76 -19.86 -0.02
N GLY A 38 0.84 -20.54 1.12
CA GLY A 38 0.62 -21.98 1.24
C GLY A 38 1.74 -22.87 0.67
N GLU A 39 2.84 -22.31 0.17
CA GLU A 39 4.01 -23.11 -0.22
C GLU A 39 4.74 -23.63 1.02
N HIS A 40 4.84 -24.96 1.14
CA HIS A 40 5.64 -25.61 2.17
C HIS A 40 7.11 -25.63 1.76
N LEU A 41 7.95 -24.91 2.52
CA LEU A 41 9.39 -24.88 2.34
C LEU A 41 10.07 -25.74 3.39
N ASN A 42 10.87 -26.70 2.96
CA ASN A 42 11.75 -27.45 3.85
C ASN A 42 13.12 -26.76 3.90
N LEU A 43 13.50 -26.29 5.09
CA LEU A 43 14.77 -25.66 5.43
C LEU A 43 15.48 -26.53 6.48
N TYR A 44 16.00 -27.68 6.04
CA TYR A 44 16.64 -28.69 6.89
C TYR A 44 15.65 -29.32 7.89
N GLU A 45 15.71 -28.92 9.16
CA GLU A 45 14.84 -29.43 10.24
C GLU A 45 13.59 -28.56 10.45
N LEU A 46 13.43 -27.51 9.64
CA LEU A 46 12.33 -26.56 9.73
C LEU A 46 11.43 -26.66 8.50
N GLU A 47 10.12 -26.73 8.71
CA GLU A 47 9.14 -26.50 7.66
C GLU A 47 8.53 -25.11 7.82
N VAL A 48 8.54 -24.33 6.76
CA VAL A 48 8.11 -22.93 6.78
C VAL A 48 7.01 -22.71 5.75
N THR A 49 5.94 -22.02 6.14
CA THR A 49 4.82 -21.70 5.25
C THR A 49 4.37 -20.26 5.45
N ALA A 50 4.22 -19.54 4.34
CA ALA A 50 3.72 -18.16 4.33
C ALA A 50 2.20 -18.13 4.13
N TYR A 51 1.53 -17.27 4.88
CA TYR A 51 0.09 -17.03 4.83
C TYR A 51 -0.19 -15.54 4.68
N SER A 52 -1.30 -15.16 4.05
CA SER A 52 -1.66 -13.75 3.86
C SER A 52 -1.88 -13.04 5.20
N SER A 53 -1.31 -11.85 5.37
CA SER A 53 -1.54 -11.02 6.56
C SER A 53 -2.75 -10.09 6.48
N GLY A 54 -3.33 -9.90 5.29
CA GLY A 54 -4.42 -8.95 5.06
C GLY A 54 -4.04 -7.46 5.13
N TYR A 55 -2.77 -7.12 5.37
CA TYR A 55 -2.34 -5.73 5.57
C TYR A 55 -2.10 -4.96 4.27
N CYS A 56 -1.31 -5.52 3.35
CA CYS A 56 -1.03 -4.96 2.02
C CYS A 56 -0.72 -6.07 1.01
N LEU A 57 -0.60 -5.75 -0.28
CA LEU A 57 -0.25 -6.74 -1.31
C LEU A 57 1.09 -7.43 -1.01
N GLY A 58 1.03 -8.75 -0.83
CA GLY A 58 2.21 -9.58 -0.64
C GLY A 58 2.77 -9.65 0.78
N SER A 59 2.13 -8.97 1.73
CA SER A 59 2.42 -9.08 3.17
C SER A 59 2.04 -10.45 3.71
N ALA A 60 2.88 -11.00 4.60
CA ALA A 60 2.80 -12.38 5.01
C ALA A 60 2.98 -12.55 6.53
N ASN A 61 2.25 -13.51 7.09
CA ASN A 61 2.54 -14.13 8.37
C ASN A 61 3.13 -15.51 8.11
N TRP A 62 4.00 -15.97 9.01
CA TRP A 62 4.77 -17.18 8.81
C TRP A 62 4.44 -18.22 9.87
N MET A 63 4.20 -19.45 9.44
CA MET A 63 4.21 -20.62 10.30
C MET A 63 5.55 -21.34 10.13
N ILE A 64 6.20 -21.65 11.25
CA ILE A 64 7.44 -22.43 11.31
C ILE A 64 7.15 -23.67 12.15
N ASP A 65 7.26 -24.85 11.56
CA ASP A 65 7.18 -26.14 12.23
C ASP A 65 8.61 -26.67 12.46
N CYS A 66 8.94 -26.94 13.73
CA CYS A 66 10.22 -27.48 14.16
C CYS A 66 9.98 -28.83 14.84
N GLY A 67 9.96 -29.91 14.06
CA GLY A 67 9.78 -31.26 14.60
C GLY A 67 8.44 -31.47 15.32
N GLY A 68 7.38 -30.77 14.91
CA GLY A 68 6.03 -30.83 15.47
C GLY A 68 5.66 -29.62 16.33
N GLU A 69 6.63 -28.84 16.80
CA GLU A 69 6.40 -27.59 17.54
C GLU A 69 6.19 -26.43 16.57
N LYS A 70 5.04 -25.77 16.66
CA LYS A 70 4.60 -24.74 15.70
C LYS A 70 4.72 -23.34 16.26
N ILE A 71 5.47 -22.51 15.55
CA ILE A 71 5.70 -21.10 15.88
C ILE A 71 5.07 -20.24 14.79
N SER A 72 4.09 -19.42 15.19
CA SER A 72 3.44 -18.44 14.31
C SER A 72 4.05 -17.06 14.52
N ILE A 73 4.57 -16.46 13.45
CA ILE A 73 5.05 -15.09 13.43
C ILE A 73 3.99 -14.24 12.74
N VAL A 74 3.32 -13.40 13.53
CA VAL A 74 2.29 -12.47 13.07
C VAL A 74 2.84 -11.05 13.21
N SER A 75 3.04 -10.40 12.07
CA SER A 75 3.54 -9.03 12.00
C SER A 75 2.40 -8.06 11.68
N SER A 76 2.68 -6.97 10.97
CA SER A 76 1.67 -6.04 10.47
C SER A 76 0.57 -6.81 9.73
N SER A 77 -0.58 -6.95 10.39
CA SER A 77 -1.71 -7.77 9.95
C SER A 77 -3.00 -6.99 10.09
N SER A 78 -3.97 -7.28 9.23
CA SER A 78 -5.28 -6.61 9.26
C SER A 78 -6.39 -7.59 8.94
N THR A 79 -7.44 -7.57 9.76
CA THR A 79 -8.69 -8.33 9.52
C THR A 79 -9.75 -7.48 8.82
N VAL A 80 -9.40 -6.27 8.35
CA VAL A 80 -10.32 -5.41 7.60
C VAL A 80 -10.70 -6.10 6.29
N GLN A 81 -12.00 -6.17 6.01
CA GLN A 81 -12.54 -6.76 4.79
C GLN A 81 -12.83 -5.68 3.75
N ASN A 82 -13.17 -6.10 2.53
CA ASN A 82 -13.56 -5.21 1.41
C ASN A 82 -12.46 -4.21 1.00
N ILE A 83 -11.20 -4.58 1.22
CA ILE A 83 -10.01 -3.86 0.74
C ILE A 83 -9.27 -4.70 -0.30
N HIS A 84 -8.27 -4.11 -0.94
CA HIS A 84 -7.59 -4.73 -2.08
C HIS A 84 -6.78 -6.01 -1.82
N PRO A 85 -6.09 -6.21 -0.68
CA PRO A 85 -5.25 -7.41 -0.48
C PRO A 85 -6.09 -8.68 -0.28
N LEU A 86 -5.45 -9.84 -0.44
CA LEU A 86 -5.99 -11.09 0.10
C LEU A 86 -6.32 -10.93 1.59
N PRO A 87 -7.45 -11.46 2.09
CA PRO A 87 -7.78 -11.42 3.52
C PRO A 87 -6.69 -12.04 4.40
N PHE A 88 -6.72 -11.70 5.70
CA PHE A 88 -5.92 -12.41 6.70
C PHE A 88 -6.28 -13.91 6.69
N ASP A 89 -5.27 -14.75 6.59
CA ASP A 89 -5.45 -16.21 6.59
C ASP A 89 -5.20 -16.76 8.01
N GLU A 90 -6.30 -17.13 8.68
CA GLU A 90 -6.30 -17.63 10.05
C GLU A 90 -5.59 -18.98 10.21
N THR A 91 -5.30 -19.68 9.11
CA THR A 91 -4.56 -20.95 9.13
C THR A 91 -3.20 -20.81 9.83
N VAL A 92 -2.60 -19.61 9.76
CA VAL A 92 -1.33 -19.31 10.45
C VAL A 92 -1.43 -19.40 11.97
N LEU A 93 -2.63 -19.42 12.56
CA LEU A 93 -2.83 -19.52 14.01
C LEU A 93 -3.24 -20.91 14.47
N ILE A 94 -3.62 -21.79 13.54
CA ILE A 94 -4.19 -23.10 13.88
C ILE A 94 -3.10 -24.01 14.45
N ASN A 95 -3.33 -24.50 15.67
CA ASN A 95 -2.42 -25.39 16.40
C ASN A 95 -1.01 -24.81 16.60
N ALA A 96 -0.89 -23.48 16.73
CA ALA A 96 0.36 -22.83 17.09
C ALA A 96 0.66 -23.03 18.58
N ASP A 97 1.85 -23.52 18.91
CA ASP A 97 2.33 -23.64 20.29
C ASP A 97 2.84 -22.29 20.81
N VAL A 98 3.45 -21.50 19.93
CA VAL A 98 3.95 -20.16 20.23
C VAL A 98 3.47 -19.18 19.17
N ILE A 99 2.93 -18.04 19.60
CA ILE A 99 2.56 -16.93 18.71
C ILE A 99 3.40 -15.71 19.07
N ILE A 100 4.19 -15.24 18.11
CA ILE A 100 4.95 -14.00 18.20
C ILE A 100 4.16 -12.92 17.47
N LEU A 101 3.57 -12.00 18.24
CA LEU A 101 2.85 -10.84 17.72
C LEU A 101 3.74 -9.60 17.71
N SER A 102 3.70 -8.83 16.63
CA SER A 102 4.30 -7.49 16.55
C SER A 102 3.33 -6.49 15.89
N ASP A 103 3.68 -5.20 15.91
CA ASP A 103 2.88 -4.10 15.32
C ASP A 103 1.43 -4.03 15.83
N LEU A 104 1.28 -4.16 17.16
CA LEU A 104 -0.01 -4.09 17.83
C LEU A 104 -0.51 -2.65 17.92
N ARG A 105 -1.80 -2.46 17.62
CA ARG A 105 -2.51 -1.20 17.85
C ARG A 105 -3.55 -1.38 18.96
N ASP A 106 -3.60 -0.42 19.87
CA ASP A 106 -4.71 -0.32 20.82
C ASP A 106 -5.99 0.00 20.03
N LYS A 107 -7.09 -0.71 20.32
CA LYS A 107 -8.34 -0.52 19.59
C LYS A 107 -9.12 0.60 20.27
N ASP A 108 -9.19 1.76 19.62
CA ASP A 108 -10.14 2.82 19.99
C ASP A 108 -11.61 2.46 19.63
N GLY A 109 -11.87 1.25 19.14
CA GLY A 109 -13.22 0.75 18.81
C GLY A 109 -13.86 1.33 17.54
N ALA A 110 -13.26 2.36 16.93
CA ALA A 110 -13.76 2.95 15.69
C ALA A 110 -13.70 1.96 14.50
N ARG A 111 -14.81 1.83 13.78
CA ARG A 111 -14.90 0.98 12.58
C ARG A 111 -14.20 1.66 11.42
N PHE A 112 -13.54 0.86 10.58
CA PHE A 112 -12.81 1.35 9.41
C PHE A 112 -13.70 2.19 8.48
N GLU A 113 -14.95 1.78 8.26
CA GLU A 113 -15.89 2.51 7.40
C GLU A 113 -16.24 3.89 7.97
N THR A 114 -16.38 3.99 9.29
CA THR A 114 -16.64 5.26 9.98
C THR A 114 -15.48 6.23 9.77
N ILE A 115 -14.24 5.75 9.93
CA ILE A 115 -13.03 6.56 9.73
C ILE A 115 -12.93 7.04 8.27
N LEU A 116 -13.22 6.18 7.29
CA LEU A 116 -13.23 6.58 5.88
C LEU A 116 -14.24 7.70 5.61
N ILE A 117 -15.46 7.59 6.14
CA ILE A 117 -16.49 8.62 5.99
C ILE A 117 -16.05 9.95 6.63
N GLU A 118 -15.45 9.90 7.82
CA GLU A 118 -14.92 11.09 8.50
C GLU A 118 -13.82 11.77 7.67
N ILE A 119 -12.86 11.00 7.16
CA ILE A 119 -11.82 11.50 6.24
C ILE A 119 -12.48 12.11 5.01
N GLY A 120 -13.39 11.38 4.35
CA GLY A 120 -14.08 11.85 3.15
C GLY A 120 -14.82 13.18 3.37
N ASN A 121 -15.47 13.35 4.51
CA ASN A 121 -16.16 14.59 4.88
C ASN A 121 -15.18 15.73 5.14
N CYS A 122 -14.07 15.46 5.83
CA CYS A 122 -13.01 16.46 6.05
C CYS A 122 -12.40 16.95 4.72
N VAL A 123 -12.08 16.02 3.82
CA VAL A 123 -11.58 16.31 2.47
C VAL A 123 -12.59 17.14 1.69
N ALA A 124 -13.86 16.69 1.63
CA ALA A 124 -14.91 17.40 0.91
C ALA A 124 -15.13 18.83 1.42
N ASN A 125 -15.13 19.04 2.74
CA ASN A 125 -15.29 20.36 3.34
C ASN A 125 -14.11 21.28 2.99
N THR A 126 -12.89 20.76 3.04
CA THR A 126 -11.69 21.52 2.66
C THR A 126 -11.74 21.96 1.19
N LEU A 127 -12.09 21.05 0.29
CA LEU A 127 -12.19 21.32 -1.14
C LEU A 127 -13.33 22.29 -1.49
N LYS A 128 -14.49 22.21 -0.81
CA LYS A 128 -15.60 23.18 -0.97
C LYS A 128 -15.17 24.60 -0.62
N ASN A 129 -14.27 24.73 0.35
CA ASN A 129 -13.67 26.00 0.75
C ASN A 129 -12.48 26.41 -0.14
N LYS A 130 -12.29 25.76 -1.30
CA LYS A 130 -11.20 25.99 -2.25
C LYS A 130 -9.80 25.75 -1.67
N GLY A 131 -9.69 24.99 -0.59
CA GLY A 131 -8.41 24.57 -0.02
C GLY A 131 -7.88 23.30 -0.69
N ASN A 132 -6.56 23.08 -0.58
CA ASN A 132 -5.93 21.82 -0.96
C ASN A 132 -5.86 20.85 0.22
N VAL A 133 -5.81 19.56 -0.08
CA VAL A 133 -5.63 18.50 0.91
C VAL A 133 -4.30 17.80 0.69
N LEU A 134 -3.54 17.59 1.76
CA LEU A 134 -2.27 16.87 1.75
C LEU A 134 -2.34 15.64 2.66
N PHE A 135 -2.12 14.47 2.07
CA PHE A 135 -1.94 13.18 2.75
C PHE A 135 -0.45 12.85 2.81
N PRO A 136 0.19 12.93 3.99
CA PRO A 136 1.55 12.46 4.19
C PRO A 136 1.55 10.93 4.31
N CYS A 137 1.90 10.23 3.25
CA CYS A 137 1.77 8.76 3.17
C CYS A 137 2.87 8.12 2.32
N THR A 138 3.14 6.83 2.56
CA THR A 138 3.85 5.99 1.60
C THR A 138 2.88 5.55 0.49
N MET A 139 3.38 5.35 -0.73
CA MET A 139 2.56 4.89 -1.85
C MET A 139 2.43 3.36 -1.85
N ASN A 140 1.98 2.79 -0.74
CA ASN A 140 1.76 1.36 -0.56
C ASN A 140 0.61 1.06 0.41
N GLY A 141 0.12 -0.18 0.38
CA GLY A 141 -0.93 -0.64 1.29
C GLY A 141 -2.25 0.10 1.14
N ILE A 142 -2.90 0.40 2.27
CA ILE A 142 -4.28 0.90 2.35
C ILE A 142 -4.53 2.19 1.55
N ILE A 143 -3.48 2.93 1.19
CA ILE A 143 -3.60 4.18 0.46
C ILE A 143 -4.30 4.03 -0.88
N PHE A 144 -4.16 2.88 -1.55
CA PHE A 144 -4.85 2.61 -2.80
C PHE A 144 -6.37 2.54 -2.62
N ASP A 145 -6.84 1.97 -1.51
CA ASP A 145 -8.26 1.95 -1.18
C ASP A 145 -8.77 3.33 -0.79
N ILE A 146 -7.97 4.11 -0.05
CA ILE A 146 -8.31 5.50 0.32
C ILE A 146 -8.46 6.37 -0.93
N ILE A 147 -7.55 6.26 -1.91
CA ILE A 147 -7.65 6.99 -3.19
C ILE A 147 -8.95 6.64 -3.91
N GLY A 148 -9.25 5.35 -4.05
CA GLY A 148 -10.48 4.88 -4.69
C GLY A 148 -11.74 5.36 -3.96
N PHE A 149 -11.77 5.23 -2.63
CA PHE A 149 -12.87 5.69 -1.79
C PHE A 149 -13.09 7.20 -1.94
N LEU A 150 -12.04 8.02 -1.82
CA LEU A 150 -12.15 9.47 -1.91
C LEU A 150 -12.66 9.92 -3.28
N SER A 151 -12.18 9.31 -4.37
CA SER A 151 -12.67 9.60 -5.72
C SER A 151 -14.19 9.39 -5.83
N GLN A 152 -14.68 8.26 -5.32
CA GLN A 152 -16.12 7.94 -5.32
C GLN A 152 -16.91 8.88 -4.41
N HIS A 153 -16.41 9.14 -3.20
CA HIS A 153 -17.04 10.04 -2.22
C HIS A 153 -17.17 11.47 -2.75
N LEU A 154 -16.10 12.02 -3.32
CA LEU A 154 -16.09 13.36 -3.93
C LEU A 154 -17.08 13.45 -5.10
N ARG A 155 -17.17 12.42 -5.93
CA ARG A 155 -18.16 12.34 -7.02
C ARG A 155 -19.60 12.36 -6.49
N ALA A 156 -19.86 11.70 -5.37
CA ALA A 156 -21.18 11.63 -4.74
C ALA A 156 -21.61 12.98 -4.15
N VAL A 157 -20.68 13.74 -3.55
CA VAL A 157 -20.96 15.08 -2.97
C VAL A 157 -20.90 16.23 -3.99
N GLY A 158 -20.79 15.93 -5.28
CA GLY A 158 -20.80 16.92 -6.37
C GLY A 158 -19.45 17.57 -6.69
N LEU A 159 -18.36 17.14 -6.06
CA LEU A 159 -16.99 17.61 -6.31
C LEU A 159 -16.31 16.77 -7.40
N ARG A 160 -16.92 16.72 -8.58
CA ARG A 160 -16.38 15.97 -9.73
C ARG A 160 -15.22 16.74 -10.37
N GLY A 161 -14.18 16.03 -10.80
CA GLY A 161 -13.05 16.61 -11.55
C GLY A 161 -11.95 17.24 -10.69
N ILE A 162 -12.03 17.14 -9.36
CA ILE A 162 -10.93 17.53 -8.47
C ILE A 162 -9.72 16.61 -8.74
N PRO A 163 -8.56 17.14 -9.14
CA PRO A 163 -7.40 16.31 -9.46
C PRO A 163 -6.72 15.75 -8.21
N PHE A 164 -6.19 14.54 -8.38
CA PHE A 164 -5.42 13.81 -7.40
C PHE A 164 -3.97 13.75 -7.87
N TYR A 165 -3.02 13.90 -6.93
CA TYR A 165 -1.58 13.83 -7.23
C TYR A 165 -0.89 12.85 -6.29
N ALA A 166 -0.19 11.85 -6.83
CA ALA A 166 0.67 10.93 -6.07
C ALA A 166 2.15 11.30 -6.30
N VAL A 167 2.81 11.84 -5.27
CA VAL A 167 4.20 12.33 -5.35
C VAL A 167 5.10 11.53 -4.43
N SER A 168 5.82 10.58 -5.01
CA SER A 168 6.81 9.75 -4.32
C SER A 168 7.79 9.17 -5.33
N PRO A 169 9.08 8.99 -4.97
CA PRO A 169 10.05 8.33 -5.84
C PRO A 169 9.63 6.95 -6.37
N ILE A 170 8.72 6.27 -5.66
CA ILE A 170 8.19 4.95 -6.02
C ILE A 170 6.75 5.01 -6.56
N ALA A 171 6.18 6.20 -6.78
CA ALA A 171 4.74 6.34 -7.08
C ALA A 171 4.35 5.59 -8.36
N GLU A 172 5.13 5.76 -9.44
CA GLU A 172 4.86 5.11 -10.73
C GLU A 172 4.92 3.59 -10.61
N GLU A 173 6.01 3.06 -10.04
CA GLU A 173 6.18 1.62 -9.91
C GLU A 173 5.15 1.01 -8.98
N SER A 174 4.79 1.69 -7.88
CA SER A 174 3.82 1.17 -6.92
C SER A 174 2.41 1.10 -7.52
N LEU A 175 2.01 2.12 -8.28
CA LEU A 175 0.73 2.13 -8.99
C LEU A 175 0.69 1.04 -10.06
N LYS A 176 1.74 0.89 -10.88
CA LYS A 176 1.82 -0.18 -11.88
C LYS A 176 1.85 -1.57 -11.25
N TYR A 177 2.64 -1.73 -10.18
CA TYR A 177 2.81 -2.99 -9.46
C TYR A 177 1.48 -3.49 -8.90
N SER A 178 0.74 -2.59 -8.26
CA SER A 178 -0.56 -2.95 -7.70
C SER A 178 -1.51 -3.52 -8.74
N ASN A 179 -1.44 -3.13 -10.02
CA ASN A 179 -2.29 -3.68 -11.07
C ASN A 179 -1.87 -5.06 -11.59
N ILE A 180 -0.59 -5.44 -11.47
CA ILE A 180 -0.08 -6.70 -12.02
C ILE A 180 -0.06 -7.85 -11.00
N CYS A 181 -0.23 -7.55 -9.70
CA CYS A 181 -0.25 -8.55 -8.62
C CYS A 181 -1.66 -8.95 -8.20
N GLY A 182 -2.44 -9.31 -9.21
CA GLY A 182 -3.81 -9.72 -9.04
C GLY A 182 -4.00 -10.96 -8.17
N GLU A 183 -3.08 -11.92 -8.25
CA GLU A 183 -3.11 -13.15 -7.44
C GLU A 183 -2.99 -12.88 -5.94
N LEU A 184 -2.50 -11.70 -5.55
CA LEU A 184 -2.37 -11.27 -4.17
C LEU A 184 -3.56 -10.39 -3.70
N MET A 185 -4.57 -10.21 -4.54
CA MET A 185 -5.77 -9.42 -4.23
C MET A 185 -6.91 -10.26 -3.70
N CYS A 186 -7.92 -9.60 -3.12
CA CYS A 186 -9.19 -10.24 -2.78
C CYS A 186 -9.90 -10.83 -4.01
N THR A 187 -10.74 -11.84 -3.76
CA THR A 187 -11.42 -12.61 -4.82
C THR A 187 -12.25 -11.74 -5.77
N GLU A 188 -12.90 -10.68 -5.26
CA GLU A 188 -13.67 -9.75 -6.10
C GLU A 188 -12.80 -9.08 -7.17
N ARG A 189 -11.58 -8.65 -6.82
CA ARG A 189 -10.66 -8.01 -7.77
C ARG A 189 -9.99 -9.00 -8.70
N GLN A 190 -9.70 -10.21 -8.23
CA GLN A 190 -9.23 -11.30 -9.09
C GLN A 190 -10.25 -11.60 -10.20
N GLN A 191 -11.54 -11.61 -9.90
CA GLN A 191 -12.60 -11.82 -10.89
C GLN A 191 -12.60 -10.75 -11.98
N LYS A 192 -12.31 -9.49 -11.63
CA LYS A 192 -12.22 -8.38 -12.60
C LYS A 192 -11.08 -8.56 -13.60
N MET A 193 -10.03 -9.32 -13.26
CA MET A 193 -8.92 -9.57 -14.19
C MET A 193 -9.30 -10.48 -15.37
N TYR A 194 -10.38 -11.25 -15.25
CA TYR A 194 -10.93 -12.03 -16.35
C TYR A 194 -11.86 -11.19 -17.25
N LEU A 195 -12.17 -9.97 -16.83
CA LEU A 195 -12.94 -8.97 -17.56
C LEU A 195 -11.98 -7.91 -18.13
N PRO A 196 -12.40 -7.11 -19.13
CA PRO A 196 -11.64 -5.96 -19.60
C PRO A 196 -11.72 -4.77 -18.64
N ASP A 197 -11.78 -5.04 -17.32
CA ASP A 197 -11.93 -4.05 -16.26
C ASP A 197 -10.63 -3.95 -15.45
N ASN A 198 -10.32 -2.74 -14.98
CA ASN A 198 -9.16 -2.54 -14.13
C ASN A 198 -9.42 -3.08 -12.70
N PRO A 199 -8.49 -3.87 -12.11
CA PRO A 199 -8.69 -4.42 -10.77
C PRO A 199 -8.56 -3.35 -9.67
N MET A 200 -7.80 -2.28 -9.92
CA MET A 200 -7.60 -1.17 -8.99
C MET A 200 -8.26 0.11 -9.51
N HIS A 201 -9.05 0.77 -8.67
CA HIS A 201 -9.76 2.01 -9.03
C HIS A 201 -8.84 3.16 -9.46
N HIS A 202 -7.62 3.24 -8.91
CA HIS A 202 -6.69 4.31 -9.28
C HIS A 202 -6.25 4.22 -10.75
N GLN A 203 -6.35 3.05 -11.38
CA GLN A 203 -6.02 2.88 -12.79
C GLN A 203 -7.04 3.59 -13.68
N ASP A 204 -8.34 3.43 -13.39
CA ASP A 204 -9.41 4.17 -14.09
C ASP A 204 -9.22 5.69 -13.92
N MET A 205 -8.80 6.13 -12.74
CA MET A 205 -8.53 7.54 -12.47
C MET A 205 -7.35 8.07 -13.29
N ILE A 206 -6.31 7.27 -13.53
CA ILE A 206 -5.18 7.66 -14.38
C ILE A 206 -5.64 7.82 -15.83
N GLU A 207 -6.41 6.85 -16.34
CA GLU A 207 -6.95 6.86 -17.71
C GLU A 207 -7.89 8.05 -17.95
N GLN A 208 -8.66 8.43 -16.93
CA GLN A 208 -9.54 9.60 -16.95
C GLN A 208 -8.81 10.93 -16.70
N SER A 209 -7.49 10.93 -16.56
CA SER A 209 -6.70 12.12 -16.19
C SER A 209 -7.19 12.79 -14.91
N LEU A 210 -7.66 12.00 -13.95
CA LEU A 210 -8.07 12.45 -12.61
C LEU A 210 -6.96 12.24 -11.58
N LEU A 211 -6.14 11.18 -11.74
CA LEU A 211 -4.97 10.90 -10.91
C LEU A 211 -3.70 11.08 -11.74
N TYR A 212 -2.81 11.94 -11.26
CA TYR A 212 -1.47 12.12 -11.79
C TYR A 212 -0.43 11.63 -10.79
N TYR A 213 0.70 11.12 -11.28
CA TYR A 213 1.80 10.68 -10.43
C TYR A 213 3.14 11.26 -10.89
N ALA A 214 4.05 11.49 -9.96
CA ALA A 214 5.40 11.94 -10.25
C ALA A 214 6.39 11.44 -9.19
N SER A 215 7.63 11.20 -9.59
CA SER A 215 8.72 10.85 -8.67
C SER A 215 9.08 12.02 -7.75
N ARG A 216 8.97 13.25 -8.27
CA ARG A 216 9.28 14.52 -7.57
C ARG A 216 8.26 15.59 -7.96
N ALA A 217 8.12 16.61 -7.13
CA ALA A 217 7.35 17.81 -7.45
C ALA A 217 8.14 18.74 -8.41
N ASP A 218 8.49 18.21 -9.58
CA ASP A 218 9.26 18.92 -10.61
C ASP A 218 8.36 19.73 -11.57
N SER A 219 8.96 20.26 -12.64
CA SER A 219 8.26 21.08 -13.63
C SER A 219 7.11 20.36 -14.32
N SER A 220 7.20 19.05 -14.53
CA SER A 220 6.15 18.27 -15.21
C SER A 220 4.85 18.22 -14.41
N LEU A 221 4.97 18.15 -13.07
CA LEU A 221 3.82 18.19 -12.18
C LEU A 221 3.24 19.61 -12.11
N ARG A 222 4.10 20.64 -12.13
CA ARG A 222 3.68 22.05 -12.04
C ARG A 222 2.81 22.49 -13.21
N GLU A 223 3.08 22.01 -14.43
CA GLU A 223 2.27 22.35 -15.61
C GLU A 223 0.84 21.78 -15.52
N LYS A 224 0.68 20.64 -14.83
CA LYS A 224 -0.61 19.97 -14.64
C LYS A 224 -1.26 20.29 -13.30
N TYR A 225 -0.60 21.06 -12.44
CA TYR A 225 -1.04 21.34 -11.09
C TYR A 225 -2.22 22.31 -11.10
N GLN A 226 -3.34 21.90 -10.51
CA GLN A 226 -4.55 22.69 -10.42
C GLN A 226 -5.05 22.67 -8.97
N GLU A 227 -5.69 23.77 -8.56
CA GLU A 227 -6.28 23.91 -7.23
C GLU A 227 -7.78 24.20 -7.37
N PRO A 228 -8.64 23.68 -6.48
CA PRO A 228 -8.30 22.83 -5.32
C PRO A 228 -7.96 21.38 -5.71
N CYS A 229 -7.07 20.74 -4.95
CA CYS A 229 -6.63 19.35 -5.22
C CYS A 229 -6.41 18.48 -3.97
N VAL A 230 -6.23 17.19 -4.21
CA VAL A 230 -5.80 16.20 -3.20
C VAL A 230 -4.41 15.68 -3.56
N VAL A 231 -3.45 15.79 -2.64
CA VAL A 231 -2.06 15.38 -2.84
C VAL A 231 -1.69 14.27 -1.85
N PHE A 232 -1.23 13.14 -2.36
CA PHE A 232 -0.61 12.05 -1.61
C PHE A 232 0.90 12.18 -1.76
N ALA A 233 1.61 12.52 -0.70
CA ALA A 233 3.04 12.78 -0.77
C ALA A 233 3.79 11.92 0.24
N GLY A 234 4.88 11.28 -0.20
CA GLY A 234 5.86 10.71 0.72
C GLY A 234 6.62 11.83 1.46
N HIS A 235 7.05 11.73 2.70
CA HIS A 235 7.03 10.56 3.59
C HIS A 235 6.11 10.82 4.81
N PRO A 236 5.44 9.79 5.38
CA PRO A 236 4.53 9.93 6.53
C PRO A 236 5.12 10.64 7.75
N SER A 237 6.44 10.56 7.92
CA SER A 237 7.16 11.16 9.07
C SER A 237 7.14 12.69 9.08
N LEU A 238 6.72 13.36 8.00
CA LEU A 238 6.79 14.81 7.80
C LEU A 238 8.22 15.41 7.86
N ARG A 239 9.24 14.59 8.09
CA ARG A 239 10.65 14.99 8.25
C ARG A 239 11.45 14.85 6.96
N SER A 240 10.86 14.25 5.93
CA SER A 240 11.54 13.92 4.68
C SER A 240 10.53 13.72 3.54
N GLY A 241 11.05 13.60 2.32
CA GLY A 241 10.26 13.33 1.12
C GLY A 241 9.57 14.56 0.53
N ALA A 242 8.72 14.33 -0.46
CA ALA A 242 7.96 15.34 -1.19
C ALA A 242 7.03 16.19 -0.30
N THR A 243 6.56 15.64 0.82
CA THR A 243 5.64 16.29 1.77
C THR A 243 6.18 17.62 2.28
N ILE A 244 7.49 17.73 2.55
CA ILE A 244 8.11 18.98 3.02
C ILE A 244 7.90 20.11 2.01
N ASN A 245 7.94 19.80 0.71
CA ASN A 245 7.81 20.80 -0.34
C ASN A 245 6.39 21.38 -0.41
N PHE A 246 5.39 20.65 0.09
CA PHE A 246 4.00 21.09 0.13
C PHE A 246 3.65 21.81 1.44
N ILE A 247 4.30 21.47 2.57
CA ILE A 247 4.08 22.14 3.87
C ILE A 247 4.70 23.54 3.92
N ARG A 248 5.81 23.76 3.21
CA ARG A 248 6.54 25.04 3.22
C ARG A 248 5.97 26.10 2.26
N LYS A 249 4.87 25.81 1.58
CA LYS A 249 4.14 26.78 0.73
C LYS A 249 3.12 27.53 1.57
#